data_AF-A0A1Y2C5R3-F1
#
_entry.id   AF-A0A1Y2C5R3-F1
#
_cell.length_a   1.000
_cell.length_b   1.000
_cell.length_c   1.000
_cell.angle_alpha   90.00
_cell.angle_beta   90.00
_cell.angle_gamma   90.00
#
_symmetry.space_group_name_H-M   'P 1'
#
loop_
_entity.id
_entity.type
_entity.pdbx_description
1 polymer ?
#
loop_
_entity_poly.entity_id
_entity_poly.type
_entity_poly.pdbx_seq_one_letter_code
_entity_poly.pdbx_strand_id
1 'polypeptide(L)'
;MAQLLQQFQHTTMDTYYYTYPDGLAFGYQYNQSLLQYFYQDNLTYFTFNCDSNGAPYYPPVAIDYTPGDGTVSNPGNNNTLQNAPGGNSGKGINYFNDSYESFSSVYAQAGILYKSYYAIAVNGVTKEKVVFVNDWTISFLSGQLKSVVDSIPFPMFAGIVEIDTGSVVGTSSNANILSADGSDILELNQINDPFMSDFAQYINDTFQPKGNLTQQLSVIAHTTQTLHCNRKFDGKNWRLELKYFLLAVSLTFCGLSRRRHSGI
;
A
#
# COMPACT_ATOMS: atom_id res chain seq x y z
N MET A 1 20.12 -3.67 -10.36
CA MET A 1 19.09 -3.05 -9.51
C MET A 1 18.47 -1.83 -10.17
N ALA A 2 19.23 -0.79 -10.54
CA ALA A 2 18.70 0.37 -11.29
C ALA A 2 17.91 -0.01 -12.56
N GLN A 3 18.45 -0.90 -13.40
CA GLN A 3 17.75 -1.40 -14.60
C GLN A 3 16.48 -2.18 -14.28
N LEU A 4 16.47 -2.94 -13.18
CA LEU A 4 15.29 -3.65 -12.71
C LEU A 4 14.23 -2.64 -12.28
N LEU A 5 14.62 -1.63 -11.50
CA LEU A 5 13.71 -0.55 -11.09
C LEU A 5 13.16 0.21 -12.30
N GLN A 6 13.98 0.53 -13.30
CA GLN A 6 13.53 1.16 -14.54
C GLN A 6 12.48 0.32 -15.28
N GLN A 7 12.71 -0.99 -15.37
CA GLN A 7 11.76 -1.91 -16.00
C GLN A 7 10.43 -1.97 -15.24
N PHE A 8 10.49 -1.89 -13.91
CA PHE A 8 9.35 -2.00 -13.01
C PHE A 8 8.91 -0.66 -12.39
N GLN A 9 9.33 0.47 -12.95
CA GLN A 9 9.05 1.82 -12.41
C GLN A 9 7.54 2.14 -12.40
N HIS A 10 6.78 1.38 -13.18
CA HIS A 10 5.33 1.47 -13.22
C HIS A 10 4.65 0.74 -12.06
N THR A 11 5.33 -0.18 -11.36
CA THR A 11 4.79 -1.00 -10.27
C THR A 11 5.42 -0.72 -8.91
N THR A 12 6.63 -0.15 -8.89
CA THR A 12 7.38 0.13 -7.67
C THR A 12 8.18 1.42 -7.82
N MET A 13 8.32 2.16 -6.72
CA MET A 13 9.14 3.38 -6.69
C MET A 13 10.55 3.12 -6.19
N ASP A 14 10.82 1.97 -5.59
CA ASP A 14 12.15 1.63 -5.10
C ASP A 14 12.45 0.13 -5.17
N THR A 15 13.71 -0.18 -5.00
CA THR A 15 14.13 -1.54 -4.74
C THR A 15 15.46 -1.47 -4.02
N TYR A 16 15.55 -2.20 -2.92
CA TYR A 16 16.72 -2.15 -2.06
C TYR A 16 16.95 -3.48 -1.35
N TYR A 17 18.17 -3.62 -0.85
CA TYR A 17 18.49 -4.67 0.10
C TYR A 17 19.01 -4.04 1.39
N TYR A 18 18.86 -4.75 2.50
CA TYR A 18 19.65 -4.47 3.70
C TYR A 18 20.23 -5.74 4.31
N THR A 19 21.38 -5.61 4.97
CA THR A 19 22.10 -6.71 5.59
C THR A 19 21.53 -7.04 6.96
N TYR A 20 21.64 -8.30 7.37
CA TYR A 20 21.39 -8.72 8.75
C TYR A 20 22.69 -9.29 9.36
N PRO A 21 23.02 -8.97 10.63
CA PRO A 21 22.22 -8.18 11.58
C PRO A 21 22.43 -6.66 11.49
N ASP A 22 23.46 -6.20 10.78
CA ASP A 22 23.92 -4.80 10.86
C ASP A 22 22.92 -3.78 10.33
N GLY A 23 21.99 -4.20 9.47
CA GLY A 23 20.91 -3.34 8.98
C GLY A 23 21.35 -2.35 7.92
N LEU A 24 22.51 -2.57 7.27
CA LEU A 24 23.06 -1.68 6.26
C LEU A 24 22.29 -1.82 4.95
N ALA A 25 21.68 -0.74 4.49
CA ALA A 25 20.84 -0.69 3.32
C ALA A 25 21.53 -0.01 2.14
N PHE A 26 21.21 -0.47 0.95
CA PHE A 26 21.54 0.19 -0.29
C PHE A 26 20.51 -0.16 -1.36
N GLY A 27 20.24 0.78 -2.24
CA GLY A 27 19.20 0.60 -3.23
C GLY A 27 19.01 1.79 -4.14
N TYR A 28 17.94 1.72 -4.91
CA TYR A 28 17.52 2.77 -5.81
C TYR A 28 16.07 3.13 -5.52
N GLN A 29 15.75 4.40 -5.71
CA GLN A 29 14.38 4.90 -5.64
C GLN A 29 14.13 5.93 -6.74
N TYR A 30 12.88 6.13 -7.10
CA TYR A 30 12.41 7.26 -7.87
C TYR A 30 11.83 8.30 -6.93
N ASN A 31 12.43 9.49 -6.96
CA ASN A 31 11.78 10.67 -6.42
C ASN A 31 11.12 11.40 -7.59
N GLN A 32 9.80 11.27 -7.69
CA GLN A 32 9.01 11.68 -8.86
C GLN A 32 9.48 10.96 -10.14
N SER A 33 10.28 11.63 -10.97
CA SER A 33 10.86 11.06 -12.21
C SER A 33 12.38 10.95 -12.16
N LEU A 34 12.99 11.35 -11.05
CA LEU A 34 14.44 11.35 -10.89
C LEU A 34 14.89 10.07 -10.19
N LEU A 35 15.74 9.30 -10.86
CA LEU A 35 16.38 8.13 -10.27
C LEU A 35 17.39 8.59 -9.22
N GLN A 36 17.31 7.99 -8.04
CA GLN A 36 18.23 8.22 -6.94
C GLN A 36 18.82 6.90 -6.48
N TYR A 37 20.10 6.93 -6.14
CA TYR A 37 20.81 5.86 -5.46
C TYR A 37 20.95 6.25 -4.00
N PHE A 38 20.74 5.30 -3.10
CA PHE A 38 21.07 5.47 -1.71
C PHE A 38 21.89 4.30 -1.19
N TYR A 39 22.77 4.59 -0.25
CA TYR A 39 23.51 3.57 0.48
C TYR A 39 23.81 4.04 1.89
N GLN A 40 24.09 3.07 2.75
CA GLN A 40 24.54 3.31 4.11
C GLN A 40 26.03 3.00 4.25
N ASP A 41 26.74 3.90 4.92
CA ASP A 41 28.03 3.62 5.54
C ASP A 41 27.86 3.73 7.05
N ASN A 42 28.07 2.62 7.76
CA ASN A 42 27.62 2.44 9.14
C ASN A 42 26.13 2.82 9.28
N LEU A 43 25.80 3.77 10.16
CA LEU A 43 24.42 4.24 10.36
C LEU A 43 24.13 5.58 9.65
N THR A 44 24.98 5.97 8.70
CA THR A 44 24.77 7.19 7.90
C THR A 44 24.22 6.81 6.54
N TYR A 45 23.04 7.34 6.19
CA TYR A 45 22.46 7.24 4.86
C TYR A 45 22.95 8.37 3.96
N PHE A 46 23.32 8.02 2.74
CA PHE A 46 23.64 8.97 1.68
C PHE A 46 22.70 8.74 0.51
N THR A 47 22.13 9.82 -0.04
CA THR A 47 21.30 9.78 -1.24
C THR A 47 21.93 10.62 -2.34
N PHE A 48 21.97 10.10 -3.56
CA PHE A 48 22.55 10.73 -4.74
C PHE A 48 21.51 10.73 -5.85
N ASN A 49 21.47 11.79 -6.65
CA ASN A 49 20.80 11.73 -7.94
C ASN A 49 21.63 10.87 -8.90
N CYS A 50 20.98 10.18 -9.82
CA CYS A 50 21.65 9.30 -10.78
C CYS A 50 21.50 9.76 -12.22
N ASP A 51 22.42 9.31 -13.07
CA ASP A 51 22.24 9.30 -14.51
C ASP A 51 21.23 8.21 -14.95
N SER A 52 20.96 8.13 -16.25
CA SER A 52 20.05 7.11 -16.83
C SER A 52 20.56 5.68 -16.68
N ASN A 53 21.82 5.46 -16.33
CA ASN A 53 22.41 4.14 -16.10
C ASN A 53 22.40 3.75 -14.62
N GLY A 54 21.99 4.67 -13.72
CA GLY A 54 22.04 4.48 -12.27
C GLY A 54 23.37 4.88 -11.64
N ALA A 55 24.29 5.53 -12.37
CA ALA A 55 25.53 6.02 -11.78
C ALA A 55 25.25 7.28 -10.93
N PRO A 56 25.72 7.36 -9.67
CA PRO A 56 25.47 8.50 -8.81
C PRO A 56 26.27 9.74 -9.22
N TYR A 57 25.62 10.90 -9.22
CA TYR A 57 26.26 12.20 -9.30
C TYR A 57 26.72 12.66 -7.92
N TYR A 58 27.94 13.19 -7.85
CA TYR A 58 28.48 13.78 -6.63
C TYR A 58 28.32 15.31 -6.64
N PRO A 59 28.11 15.95 -5.48
CA PRO A 59 27.98 15.38 -4.12
C PRO A 59 26.58 14.77 -3.82
N PRO A 60 26.40 14.06 -2.68
CA PRO A 60 25.07 13.58 -2.28
C PRO A 60 24.06 14.73 -2.13
N VAL A 61 22.81 14.46 -2.45
CA VAL A 61 21.69 15.41 -2.32
C VAL A 61 21.04 15.38 -0.95
N ALA A 62 21.20 14.29 -0.21
CA ALA A 62 20.76 14.17 1.17
C ALA A 62 21.71 13.28 1.96
N ILE A 63 21.89 13.60 3.25
CA ILE A 63 22.64 12.78 4.20
C ILE A 63 21.85 12.73 5.50
N ASP A 64 21.61 11.53 6.01
CA ASP A 64 20.93 11.30 7.30
C ASP A 64 21.87 10.56 8.25
N TYR A 65 22.14 11.18 9.40
CA TYR A 65 23.09 10.71 10.41
C TYR A 65 22.41 10.08 11.64
N THR A 66 21.10 9.80 11.60
CA THR A 66 20.32 9.39 12.76
C THR A 66 20.76 8.01 13.27
N PRO A 67 21.56 7.93 14.37
CA PRO A 67 22.24 6.69 14.73
C PRO A 67 21.34 5.75 15.55
N GLY A 68 20.29 6.25 16.19
CA GLY A 68 19.51 5.48 17.17
C GLY A 68 20.31 5.16 18.43
N ASP A 69 19.77 4.30 19.29
CA ASP A 69 20.44 3.77 20.50
C ASP A 69 20.66 2.25 20.46
N GLY A 70 20.41 1.63 19.32
CA GLY A 70 20.55 0.18 19.14
C GLY A 70 19.38 -0.64 19.70
N THR A 71 18.27 0.00 20.09
CA THR A 71 17.03 -0.67 20.49
C THR A 71 15.98 -0.63 19.40
N VAL A 72 15.00 -1.53 19.46
CA VAL A 72 13.83 -1.52 18.55
C VAL A 72 12.96 -0.28 18.72
N SER A 73 12.94 0.33 19.91
CA SER A 73 12.21 1.56 20.22
C SER A 73 12.86 2.80 19.63
N ASN A 74 14.18 2.79 19.45
CA ASN A 74 14.94 3.88 18.86
C ASN A 74 16.02 3.32 17.93
N PRO A 75 15.60 2.75 16.78
CA PRO A 75 16.48 2.02 15.90
C PRO A 75 17.40 2.93 15.07
N GLY A 76 17.11 4.24 15.03
CA GLY A 76 17.77 5.17 14.11
C GLY A 76 17.72 4.64 12.68
N ASN A 77 18.87 4.64 12.02
CA ASN A 77 19.05 4.15 10.66
C ASN A 77 19.33 2.63 10.56
N ASN A 78 19.15 1.86 11.63
CA ASN A 78 19.31 0.41 11.59
C ASN A 78 18.04 -0.29 11.08
N ASN A 79 18.05 -0.73 9.82
CA ASN A 79 16.89 -1.38 9.18
C ASN A 79 16.50 -2.72 9.80
N THR A 80 17.47 -3.46 10.36
CA THR A 80 17.17 -4.71 11.06
C THR A 80 16.26 -4.45 12.25
N LEU A 81 16.62 -3.48 13.09
CA LEU A 81 15.87 -3.11 14.29
C LEU A 81 14.56 -2.40 13.95
N GLN A 82 14.56 -1.52 12.93
CA GLN A 82 13.33 -0.88 12.44
C GLN A 82 12.26 -1.89 12.03
N ASN A 83 12.66 -2.95 11.31
CA ASN A 83 11.74 -3.94 10.76
C ASN A 83 11.54 -5.19 11.65
N ALA A 84 12.25 -5.27 12.79
CA ALA A 84 12.10 -6.37 13.74
C ALA A 84 10.71 -6.39 14.42
N PRO A 85 10.30 -7.50 15.04
CA PRO A 85 9.12 -7.52 15.90
C PRO A 85 9.20 -6.45 16.99
N GLY A 86 8.22 -5.55 17.04
CA GLY A 86 8.20 -4.41 17.94
C GLY A 86 9.00 -3.18 17.48
N GLY A 87 9.59 -3.22 16.29
CA GLY A 87 10.25 -2.08 15.66
C GLY A 87 9.27 -1.08 15.05
N ASN A 88 9.74 0.16 14.87
CA ASN A 88 8.91 1.30 14.47
C ASN A 88 8.34 1.20 13.04
N SER A 89 8.87 0.31 12.19
CA SER A 89 8.32 0.08 10.84
C SER A 89 7.13 -0.89 10.84
N GLY A 90 6.80 -1.52 11.99
CA GLY A 90 5.60 -2.35 12.16
C GLY A 90 5.58 -3.63 11.32
N LYS A 91 6.72 -4.07 10.79
CA LYS A 91 6.80 -5.21 9.84
C LYS A 91 6.90 -6.56 10.52
N GLY A 92 7.64 -6.65 11.63
CA GLY A 92 7.78 -7.89 12.40
C GLY A 92 8.49 -9.02 11.65
N ILE A 93 9.55 -8.70 10.90
CA ILE A 93 10.28 -9.69 10.09
C ILE A 93 10.93 -10.73 11.01
N ASN A 94 10.65 -12.01 10.73
CA ASN A 94 11.28 -13.12 11.45
C ASN A 94 12.60 -13.51 10.78
N TYR A 95 13.68 -12.86 11.18
CA TYR A 95 15.04 -13.11 10.68
C TYR A 95 15.59 -14.52 10.97
N PHE A 96 14.90 -15.33 11.79
CA PHE A 96 15.26 -16.72 12.05
C PHE A 96 14.68 -17.70 11.01
N ASN A 97 13.73 -17.25 10.19
CA ASN A 97 13.20 -18.04 9.09
C ASN A 97 13.94 -17.69 7.79
N ASP A 98 14.82 -18.59 7.34
CA ASP A 98 15.64 -18.39 6.13
C ASP A 98 14.81 -18.38 4.82
N SER A 99 13.55 -18.80 4.88
CA SER A 99 12.58 -18.75 3.77
C SER A 99 11.47 -17.73 4.04
N TYR A 100 11.73 -16.70 4.86
CA TYR A 100 10.73 -15.69 5.16
C TYR A 100 10.41 -14.88 3.90
N GLU A 101 9.13 -14.88 3.54
CA GLU A 101 8.55 -14.01 2.53
C GLU A 101 7.20 -13.49 3.04
N SER A 102 6.97 -12.18 3.00
CA SER A 102 5.69 -11.60 3.41
C SER A 102 5.48 -10.23 2.79
N PHE A 103 4.23 -9.82 2.70
CA PHE A 103 3.86 -8.42 2.49
C PHE A 103 3.67 -7.72 3.83
N SER A 104 3.92 -6.41 3.87
CA SER A 104 3.50 -5.59 5.00
C SER A 104 2.01 -5.27 4.98
N SER A 105 1.49 -4.85 6.12
CA SER A 105 0.31 -3.96 6.16
C SER A 105 0.60 -2.69 5.36
N VAL A 106 -0.46 -2.03 4.89
CA VAL A 106 -0.32 -0.75 4.19
C VAL A 106 0.12 0.32 5.19
N TYR A 107 1.04 1.18 4.77
CA TYR A 107 1.58 2.25 5.62
C TYR A 107 1.78 3.54 4.81
N ALA A 108 1.78 4.67 5.50
CA ALA A 108 2.08 5.97 4.91
C ALA A 108 3.53 6.35 5.21
N GLN A 109 4.26 6.85 4.22
CA GLN A 109 5.57 7.45 4.38
C GLN A 109 5.69 8.67 3.46
N ALA A 110 6.04 9.82 4.04
CA ALA A 110 6.14 11.09 3.31
C ALA A 110 4.89 11.43 2.47
N GLY A 111 3.69 11.14 2.98
CA GLY A 111 2.42 11.40 2.29
C GLY A 111 2.15 10.49 1.09
N ILE A 112 2.88 9.37 0.98
CA ILE A 112 2.64 8.34 -0.03
C ILE A 112 2.33 7.03 0.69
N LEU A 113 1.33 6.32 0.18
CA LEU A 113 0.95 5.01 0.71
C LEU A 113 1.72 3.90 0.01
N TYR A 114 2.26 3.00 0.83
CA TYR A 114 3.09 1.89 0.40
C TYR A 114 2.58 0.56 0.93
N LYS A 115 2.84 -0.49 0.14
CA LYS A 115 2.82 -1.88 0.58
C LYS A 115 4.11 -2.53 0.12
N SER A 116 4.88 -3.06 1.06
CA SER A 116 6.19 -3.60 0.75
C SER A 116 6.15 -5.11 0.73
N TYR A 117 6.87 -5.71 -0.22
CA TYR A 117 7.22 -7.12 -0.19
C TYR A 117 8.61 -7.28 0.43
N TYR A 118 8.75 -8.22 1.37
CA TYR A 118 10.01 -8.59 2.00
C TYR A 118 10.33 -10.05 1.70
N ALA A 119 11.57 -10.33 1.34
CA ALA A 119 12.09 -11.69 1.21
C ALA A 119 13.49 -11.81 1.80
N ILE A 120 13.74 -12.86 2.58
CA ILE A 120 15.08 -13.17 3.08
C ILE A 120 15.78 -14.07 2.06
N ALA A 121 17.00 -13.68 1.67
CA ALA A 121 17.91 -14.52 0.92
C ALA A 121 19.16 -14.80 1.74
N VAL A 122 19.61 -16.06 1.73
CA VAL A 122 20.78 -16.51 2.48
C VAL A 122 21.89 -16.91 1.53
N ASN A 123 23.08 -16.36 1.73
CA ASN A 123 24.26 -16.80 1.00
C ASN A 123 24.61 -18.24 1.40
N GLY A 124 24.62 -19.16 0.43
CA GLY A 124 24.88 -20.58 0.68
C GLY A 124 26.25 -20.86 1.30
N VAL A 125 27.25 -19.99 1.06
CA VAL A 125 28.64 -20.12 1.51
C VAL A 125 28.88 -19.35 2.80
N THR A 126 28.63 -18.03 2.84
CA THR A 126 28.96 -17.17 3.99
C THR A 126 27.90 -17.21 5.10
N LYS A 127 26.70 -17.72 4.79
CA LYS A 127 25.51 -17.67 5.66
C LYS A 127 25.03 -16.26 5.97
N GLU A 128 25.57 -15.25 5.30
CA GLU A 128 25.08 -13.88 5.38
C GLU A 128 23.65 -13.83 4.85
N LYS A 129 22.82 -13.03 5.52
CA LYS A 129 21.43 -12.82 5.13
C LYS A 129 21.29 -11.40 4.58
N VAL A 130 20.56 -11.30 3.47
CA VAL A 130 20.10 -10.03 2.93
C VAL A 130 18.58 -10.07 2.87
N VAL A 131 17.94 -8.95 3.18
CA VAL A 131 16.51 -8.79 2.98
C VAL A 131 16.31 -7.99 1.71
N PHE A 132 15.60 -8.57 0.75
CA PHE A 132 15.10 -7.86 -0.40
C PHE A 132 13.81 -7.13 -0.06
N VAL A 133 13.72 -5.88 -0.51
CA VAL A 133 12.52 -5.06 -0.34
C VAL A 133 12.13 -4.40 -1.65
N ASN A 134 10.82 -4.32 -1.86
CA ASN A 134 10.22 -3.60 -2.97
C ASN A 134 8.93 -2.91 -2.49
N ASP A 135 8.91 -1.57 -2.53
CA ASP A 135 7.75 -0.80 -2.11
C ASP A 135 6.80 -0.56 -3.28
N TRP A 136 5.57 -1.04 -3.14
CA TRP A 136 4.50 -0.85 -4.12
C TRP A 136 3.71 0.38 -3.70
N THR A 137 3.65 1.38 -4.56
CA THR A 137 2.81 2.52 -4.27
C THR A 137 1.34 2.15 -4.43
N ILE A 138 0.53 2.52 -3.46
CA ILE A 138 -0.92 2.39 -3.55
C ILE A 138 -1.50 3.28 -4.67
N SER A 139 -0.80 4.35 -5.05
CA SER A 139 -1.14 5.15 -6.24
C SER A 139 -1.08 4.31 -7.52
N PHE A 140 -0.15 3.35 -7.64
CA PHE A 140 -0.15 2.39 -8.74
C PHE A 140 -1.41 1.51 -8.72
N LEU A 141 -1.74 0.90 -7.57
CA LEU A 141 -2.95 0.07 -7.46
C LEU A 141 -4.21 0.86 -7.84
N SER A 142 -4.31 2.11 -7.37
CA SER A 142 -5.40 3.03 -7.72
C SER A 142 -5.42 3.34 -9.22
N GLY A 143 -4.26 3.59 -9.83
CA GLY A 143 -4.11 3.78 -11.27
C GLY A 143 -4.51 2.56 -12.11
N GLN A 144 -4.15 1.35 -11.67
CA GLN A 144 -4.56 0.11 -12.34
C GLN A 144 -6.07 -0.11 -12.23
N LEU A 145 -6.64 0.07 -11.03
CA LEU A 145 -8.09 0.02 -10.85
C LEU A 145 -8.81 1.01 -11.75
N LYS A 146 -8.30 2.24 -11.83
CA LYS A 146 -8.83 3.27 -12.73
C LYS A 146 -8.74 2.86 -14.20
N SER A 147 -7.59 2.38 -14.66
CA SER A 147 -7.41 1.93 -16.05
C SER A 147 -8.35 0.79 -16.42
N VAL A 148 -8.56 -0.17 -15.51
CA VAL A 148 -9.51 -1.28 -15.72
C VAL A 148 -10.94 -0.74 -15.80
N VAL A 149 -11.34 0.11 -14.84
CA VAL A 149 -12.67 0.71 -14.80
C VAL A 149 -12.94 1.55 -16.05
N ASP A 150 -11.98 2.37 -16.49
CA ASP A 150 -12.11 3.23 -17.67
C ASP A 150 -12.24 2.41 -18.98
N SER A 151 -11.77 1.15 -19.00
CA SER A 151 -11.94 0.23 -20.13
C SER A 151 -13.34 -0.39 -20.24
N ILE A 152 -14.14 -0.30 -19.17
CA ILE A 152 -15.47 -0.90 -19.10
C ILE A 152 -16.50 0.13 -19.58
N PRO A 153 -17.36 -0.22 -20.57
CA PRO A 153 -18.27 0.75 -21.21
C PRO A 153 -19.46 1.17 -20.32
N PHE A 154 -19.50 0.74 -19.06
CA PHE A 154 -20.57 1.03 -18.11
C PHE A 154 -19.97 1.67 -16.85
N PRO A 155 -20.70 2.59 -16.17
CA PRO A 155 -20.23 3.18 -14.93
C PRO A 155 -19.91 2.11 -13.88
N MET A 156 -18.63 1.94 -13.60
CA MET A 156 -18.09 1.06 -12.58
C MET A 156 -17.25 1.89 -11.60
N PHE A 157 -17.23 1.46 -10.35
CA PHE A 157 -16.30 1.93 -9.35
C PHE A 157 -15.59 0.71 -8.74
N ALA A 158 -14.31 0.84 -8.43
CA ALA A 158 -13.55 -0.18 -7.74
C ALA A 158 -12.78 0.42 -6.56
N GLY A 159 -12.72 -0.32 -5.46
CA GLY A 159 -11.97 0.07 -4.27
C GLY A 159 -11.41 -1.15 -3.54
N ILE A 160 -10.36 -0.92 -2.76
CA ILE A 160 -9.76 -1.91 -1.88
C ILE A 160 -9.79 -1.33 -0.47
N VAL A 161 -10.39 -2.06 0.46
CA VAL A 161 -10.53 -1.68 1.86
C VAL A 161 -9.87 -2.75 2.72
N GLU A 162 -9.04 -2.34 3.67
CA GLU A 162 -8.52 -3.24 4.69
C GLU A 162 -9.62 -3.56 5.71
N ILE A 163 -9.86 -4.85 5.97
CA ILE A 163 -11.01 -5.29 6.78
C ILE A 163 -10.87 -4.86 8.24
N ASP A 164 -9.65 -4.97 8.77
CA ASP A 164 -9.38 -4.77 10.20
C ASP A 164 -9.40 -3.30 10.60
N THR A 165 -9.10 -2.39 9.66
CA THR A 165 -9.03 -0.94 9.93
C THR A 165 -10.15 -0.15 9.25
N GLY A 166 -10.77 -0.68 8.19
CA GLY A 166 -11.71 0.07 7.36
C GLY A 166 -11.05 1.10 6.43
N SER A 167 -9.71 1.15 6.42
CA SER A 167 -8.92 2.07 5.59
C SER A 167 -9.03 1.73 4.11
N VAL A 168 -9.21 2.75 3.26
CA VAL A 168 -9.15 2.56 1.81
C VAL A 168 -7.71 2.59 1.35
N VAL A 169 -7.26 1.47 0.82
CA VAL A 169 -5.89 1.26 0.35
C VAL A 169 -5.80 1.28 -1.17
N GLY A 170 -6.83 1.74 -1.86
CA GLY A 170 -6.83 1.94 -3.30
C GLY A 170 -8.22 2.20 -3.83
N THR A 171 -8.33 3.09 -4.82
CA THR A 171 -9.61 3.39 -5.46
C THR A 171 -9.45 3.76 -6.92
N SER A 172 -10.45 3.45 -7.74
CA SER A 172 -10.54 3.91 -9.13
C SER A 172 -10.97 5.38 -9.25
N SER A 173 -11.41 6.02 -8.17
CA SER A 173 -11.74 7.45 -8.18
C SER A 173 -10.52 8.33 -7.91
N ASN A 174 -10.66 9.62 -8.17
CA ASN A 174 -9.62 10.60 -7.85
C ASN A 174 -9.74 11.13 -6.41
N ALA A 175 -10.45 10.42 -5.53
CA ALA A 175 -10.62 10.83 -4.15
C ALA A 175 -9.29 10.71 -3.39
N ASN A 176 -9.01 11.67 -2.52
CA ASN A 176 -7.87 11.57 -1.62
C ASN A 176 -8.18 10.54 -0.52
N ILE A 177 -7.30 9.56 -0.35
CA ILE A 177 -7.41 8.49 0.64
C ILE A 177 -6.46 8.70 1.83
N LEU A 178 -5.76 9.83 1.86
CA LEU A 178 -4.90 10.26 2.96
C LEU A 178 -5.52 11.45 3.71
N SER A 179 -5.21 11.55 4.99
CA SER A 179 -5.48 12.74 5.80
C SER A 179 -4.82 13.98 5.19
N ALA A 180 -5.29 15.17 5.57
CA ALA A 180 -4.80 16.43 4.99
C ALA A 180 -3.31 16.69 5.24
N ASP A 181 -2.77 16.15 6.33
CA ASP A 181 -1.35 16.15 6.71
C ASP A 181 -0.58 14.92 6.21
N GLY A 182 -1.26 13.95 5.59
CA GLY A 182 -0.66 12.74 5.04
C GLY A 182 -0.15 11.74 6.07
N SER A 183 -0.51 11.89 7.35
CA SER A 183 -0.12 10.98 8.43
C SER A 183 -0.91 9.68 8.43
N ASP A 184 -2.17 9.72 8.01
CA ASP A 184 -3.11 8.62 8.18
C ASP A 184 -3.81 8.23 6.88
N ILE A 185 -4.17 6.95 6.79
CA ILE A 185 -5.05 6.42 5.74
C ILE A 185 -6.49 6.66 6.17
N LEU A 186 -7.30 7.24 5.30
CA LEU A 186 -8.70 7.49 5.61
C LEU A 186 -9.53 6.21 5.55
N GLU A 187 -10.41 6.06 6.53
CA GLU A 187 -11.46 5.06 6.52
C GLU A 187 -12.47 5.33 5.41
N LEU A 188 -13.17 4.29 4.96
CA LEU A 188 -14.19 4.37 3.90
C LEU A 188 -15.23 5.50 4.13
N ASN A 189 -15.65 5.71 5.37
CA ASN A 189 -16.65 6.72 5.75
C ASN A 189 -16.08 8.15 5.87
N GLN A 190 -14.76 8.32 5.86
CA GLN A 190 -14.08 9.61 5.95
C GLN A 190 -13.76 10.20 4.57
N ILE A 191 -13.81 9.38 3.52
CA ILE A 191 -13.46 9.80 2.17
C ILE A 191 -14.63 10.51 1.51
N ASN A 192 -14.39 11.71 1.01
CA ASN A 192 -15.35 12.49 0.24
C ASN A 192 -15.48 11.95 -1.20
N ASP A 193 -16.01 10.73 -1.31
CA ASP A 193 -16.34 10.08 -2.57
C ASP A 193 -17.79 9.57 -2.54
N PRO A 194 -18.63 9.94 -3.52
CA PRO A 194 -20.03 9.54 -3.50
C PRO A 194 -20.26 8.03 -3.58
N PHE A 195 -19.39 7.24 -4.21
CA PHE A 195 -19.54 5.77 -4.26
C PHE A 195 -19.14 5.14 -2.94
N MET A 196 -18.09 5.64 -2.29
CA MET A 196 -17.68 5.17 -0.96
C MET A 196 -18.73 5.52 0.09
N SER A 197 -19.31 6.73 0.04
CA SER A 197 -20.40 7.13 0.93
C SER A 197 -21.63 6.24 0.79
N ASP A 198 -22.08 5.96 -0.44
CA ASP A 198 -23.19 5.04 -0.71
C ASP A 198 -22.88 3.62 -0.21
N PHE A 199 -21.64 3.15 -0.38
CA PHE A 199 -21.22 1.84 0.09
C PHE A 199 -21.20 1.77 1.62
N ALA A 200 -20.54 2.73 2.28
CA ALA A 200 -20.50 2.82 3.73
C ALA A 200 -21.91 2.89 4.35
N GLN A 201 -22.81 3.67 3.75
CA GLN A 201 -24.20 3.75 4.18
C GLN A 201 -24.92 2.41 4.00
N TYR A 202 -24.76 1.75 2.86
CA TYR A 202 -25.35 0.43 2.63
C TYR A 202 -24.89 -0.60 3.66
N ILE A 203 -23.58 -0.65 3.92
CA ILE A 203 -23.00 -1.54 4.94
C ILE A 203 -23.64 -1.25 6.29
N ASN A 204 -23.70 0.02 6.68
CA ASN A 204 -24.23 0.47 7.95
C ASN A 204 -25.72 0.17 8.15
N ASP A 205 -26.51 0.24 7.08
CA ASP A 205 -27.94 -0.04 7.12
C ASP A 205 -28.24 -1.55 7.10
N THR A 206 -27.36 -2.35 6.49
CA THR A 206 -27.58 -3.78 6.24
C THR A 206 -27.01 -4.67 7.35
N PHE A 207 -25.82 -4.36 7.87
CA PHE A 207 -25.07 -5.24 8.76
C PHE A 207 -25.02 -4.71 10.20
N GLN A 208 -25.07 -5.64 11.16
CA GLN A 208 -24.92 -5.34 12.59
C GLN A 208 -23.47 -5.58 13.05
N PRO A 209 -23.00 -4.89 14.09
CA PRO A 209 -23.68 -3.76 14.76
C PRO A 209 -23.55 -2.47 13.94
N LYS A 210 -24.61 -1.66 13.93
CA LYS A 210 -24.60 -0.35 13.26
C LYS A 210 -23.48 0.55 13.83
N GLY A 211 -22.84 1.32 12.95
CA GLY A 211 -21.77 2.25 13.29
C GLY A 211 -20.41 1.59 13.53
N ASN A 212 -20.27 0.27 13.31
CA ASN A 212 -19.00 -0.44 13.46
C ASN A 212 -18.51 -1.00 12.12
N LEU A 213 -17.80 -0.16 11.36
CA LEU A 213 -17.38 -0.48 10.01
C LEU A 213 -16.51 -1.75 9.95
N THR A 214 -15.52 -1.90 10.83
CA THR A 214 -14.58 -3.03 10.79
C THR A 214 -15.27 -4.37 11.05
N GLN A 215 -16.16 -4.45 12.05
CA GLN A 215 -16.96 -5.66 12.28
C GLN A 215 -17.89 -5.97 11.10
N GLN A 216 -18.50 -4.94 10.51
CA GLN A 216 -19.38 -5.12 9.35
C GLN A 216 -18.59 -5.60 8.11
N LEU A 217 -17.39 -5.08 7.88
CA LEU A 217 -16.48 -5.54 6.82
C LEU A 217 -16.05 -6.99 7.03
N SER A 218 -15.77 -7.40 8.28
CA SER A 218 -15.49 -8.81 8.58
C SER A 218 -16.67 -9.72 8.24
N VAL A 219 -17.91 -9.28 8.48
CA VAL A 219 -19.12 -10.04 8.08
C VAL A 219 -19.22 -10.13 6.55
N ILE A 220 -18.96 -9.03 5.84
CA ILE A 220 -18.98 -9.00 4.37
C ILE A 220 -17.92 -9.93 3.78
N ALA A 221 -16.71 -9.96 4.34
CA ALA A 221 -15.63 -10.82 3.88
C ALA A 221 -16.00 -12.32 3.85
N HIS A 222 -16.98 -12.73 4.66
CA HIS A 222 -17.43 -14.11 4.78
C HIS A 222 -18.86 -14.35 4.27
N THR A 223 -19.55 -13.31 3.79
CA THR A 223 -20.90 -13.50 3.24
C THR A 223 -20.83 -14.12 1.85
N THR A 224 -21.88 -14.85 1.47
CA THR A 224 -22.09 -15.36 0.10
C THR A 224 -23.22 -14.61 -0.61
N GLN A 225 -23.82 -13.64 0.07
CA GLN A 225 -24.95 -12.88 -0.46
C GLN A 225 -24.48 -11.89 -1.52
N THR A 226 -25.28 -11.76 -2.59
CA THR A 226 -25.08 -10.66 -3.54
C THR A 226 -25.49 -9.35 -2.88
N LEU A 227 -24.56 -8.41 -2.83
CA LEU A 227 -24.74 -7.13 -2.16
C LEU A 227 -25.24 -6.08 -3.16
N HIS A 228 -26.18 -5.26 -2.73
CA HIS A 228 -26.81 -4.27 -3.61
C HIS A 228 -27.11 -2.95 -2.89
N CYS A 229 -26.58 -1.84 -3.39
CA CYS A 229 -26.95 -0.50 -2.95
C CYS A 229 -27.88 0.19 -3.96
N ASN A 230 -28.87 0.95 -3.48
CA ASN A 230 -29.72 1.78 -4.33
C ASN A 230 -29.14 3.19 -4.39
N ARG A 231 -29.01 3.75 -5.60
CA ARG A 231 -28.52 5.12 -5.81
C ARG A 231 -29.45 5.91 -6.70
N LYS A 232 -29.67 7.19 -6.40
CA LYS A 232 -30.33 8.13 -7.31
C LYS A 232 -29.28 9.00 -8.00
N PHE A 233 -29.20 8.93 -9.33
CA PHE A 233 -28.26 9.71 -10.13
C PHE A 233 -28.96 10.21 -11.39
N ASP A 234 -28.81 11.50 -11.71
CA ASP A 234 -29.52 12.16 -12.83
C ASP A 234 -31.04 11.91 -12.81
N GLY A 235 -31.64 12.05 -11.61
CA GLY A 235 -33.07 11.79 -11.39
C GLY A 235 -33.53 10.33 -11.54
N LYS A 236 -32.65 9.41 -11.93
CA LYS A 236 -32.94 7.98 -12.18
C LYS A 236 -32.47 7.11 -11.01
N ASN A 237 -33.20 6.02 -10.77
CA ASN A 237 -32.81 5.00 -9.80
C ASN A 237 -31.87 3.98 -10.45
N TRP A 238 -30.71 3.81 -9.84
CA TRP A 238 -29.68 2.87 -10.19
C TRP A 238 -29.53 1.84 -9.08
N ARG A 239 -29.14 0.62 -9.46
CA ARG A 239 -28.76 -0.42 -8.52
C ARG A 239 -27.27 -0.68 -8.70
N LEU A 240 -26.50 -0.44 -7.66
CA LEU A 240 -25.10 -0.82 -7.58
C LEU A 240 -25.06 -2.28 -7.13
N GLU A 241 -24.59 -3.16 -7.99
CA GLU A 241 -24.23 -4.52 -7.60
C GLU A 241 -22.79 -4.52 -7.11
N LEU A 242 -22.59 -4.98 -5.88
CA LEU A 242 -21.31 -5.04 -5.22
C LEU A 242 -20.76 -6.46 -5.37
N LYS A 243 -19.70 -6.59 -6.17
CA LYS A 243 -18.85 -7.79 -6.19
C LYS A 243 -17.70 -7.56 -5.24
N TYR A 244 -17.30 -8.60 -4.52
CA TYR A 244 -16.16 -8.54 -3.64
C TYR A 244 -15.43 -9.88 -3.63
N PHE A 245 -14.14 -9.83 -3.30
CA PHE A 245 -13.34 -11.00 -2.99
C PHE A 245 -12.26 -10.61 -1.97
N LEU A 246 -11.83 -11.62 -1.20
CA LEU A 246 -10.76 -11.47 -0.23
C LEU A 246 -9.41 -11.57 -0.95
N LEU A 247 -8.57 -10.56 -0.80
CA LEU A 247 -7.17 -10.58 -1.21
C LEU A 247 -6.31 -10.50 0.06
N ALA A 248 -5.83 -11.65 0.53
CA ALA A 248 -5.17 -11.77 1.84
C ALA A 248 -6.07 -11.24 2.99
N VAL A 249 -5.69 -10.14 3.65
CA VAL A 249 -6.47 -9.50 4.73
C VAL A 249 -7.31 -8.29 4.26
N SER A 250 -7.36 -8.04 2.95
CA SER A 250 -8.06 -6.90 2.37
C SER A 250 -9.29 -7.34 1.57
N LEU A 251 -10.37 -6.57 1.66
CA LEU A 251 -11.56 -6.73 0.83
C LEU A 251 -11.39 -5.88 -0.43
N THR A 252 -11.31 -6.53 -1.59
CA THR A 252 -11.46 -5.83 -2.87
C THR A 252 -12.92 -5.84 -3.24
N PHE A 253 -13.49 -4.69 -3.61
CA PHE A 253 -14.86 -4.60 -4.07
C PHE A 253 -14.99 -3.78 -5.37
N CYS A 254 -15.92 -4.19 -6.23
CA CYS A 254 -16.36 -3.39 -7.36
C CYS A 254 -17.86 -3.18 -7.31
N GLY A 255 -18.27 -1.94 -7.56
CA GLY A 255 -19.66 -1.55 -7.73
C GLY A 255 -19.97 -1.39 -9.21
N LEU A 256 -20.81 -2.26 -9.77
CA LEU A 256 -21.36 -2.10 -11.11
C LEU A 256 -22.72 -1.42 -11.03
N SER A 257 -22.86 -0.23 -11.62
CA SER A 257 -24.15 0.47 -11.66
C SER A 257 -24.97 -0.02 -12.85
N ARG A 258 -26.04 -0.77 -12.60
CA ARG A 258 -27.01 -1.15 -13.64
C ARG A 258 -28.25 -0.28 -13.52
N ARG A 259 -28.65 0.38 -14.61
CA ARG A 259 -29.92 1.10 -14.67
C ARG A 259 -31.04 0.09 -14.49
N ARG A 260 -31.85 0.25 -13.45
CA ARG A 260 -33.09 -0.52 -13.33
C ARG A 260 -34.02 -0.01 -14.43
N HIS A 261 -34.36 -0.83 -15.42
CA HIS A 261 -35.54 -0.55 -16.22
C HIS A 261 -36.72 -0.66 -15.27
N SER A 262 -37.30 0.48 -14.92
CA SER A 262 -38.63 0.53 -14.35
C SER A 262 -39.59 0.01 -15.41
N GLY A 263 -39.76 -1.31 -15.44
CA GLY A 263 -40.96 -1.92 -16.00
C GLY A 263 -42.14 -1.44 -15.14
N ILE A 264 -43.17 -0.99 -15.83
CA ILE A 264 -44.51 -0.69 -15.33
C ILE A 264 -45.00 -1.86 -14.47
#